data_AF-A0A0C3MLE6-F1
#
_entry.id   AF-A0A0C3MLE6-F1
#
_cell.length_a   1.000
_cell.length_b   1.000
_cell.length_c   1.000
_cell.angle_alpha   90.00
_cell.angle_beta   90.00
_cell.angle_gamma   90.00
#
_symmetry.space_group_name_H-M   'P 1'
#
loop_
_entity.id
_entity.type
_entity.pdbx_description
1 polymer ?
#
loop_
_entity_poly.entity_id
_entity_poly.type
_entity_poly.pdbx_seq_one_letter_code
_entity_poly.pdbx_strand_id
1 'polypeptide(L)'
;MYFWIFLLITRLAMCRRIELGIFLLFLGSSLWGRLFASKELVLIFTIIPLLVGMFILRKEILKILVFNKRSFLFFSILILYFTIMFLLGPQNEYAKEKILKLFVRGYVWLVAFLIYVQTYRISNRNLAILFIILALFYLSQSYQLYGVRPAYLGDISFFRNFSDIIGRTFTGGSILNTHTLAYLSLGALTFWLSDKRFLYKKQKGFFILFFLLSFSLILISGVRQALVGVVIILALRLFLNKKKIISFRNFFTLFVIFYMLISVVSFFSSEYLEKTLSQQNTVETRLNRDFVTPFRVLAIDPVFGVGFGGYPDYANKNYPHNLFLEILCELGIVGFIFILLCLLLFWFGRYKIKLIRYKSINGAYLFLLFALFFIRSMISGDLAENIILINLLLCFNKIHPLDVKYINKTR
;
A
#
# COMPACT_ATOMS: atom_id res chain seq x y z
N MET A 1 3.11 -23.41 6.61
CA MET A 1 4.21 -22.43 6.50
C MET A 1 5.29 -22.91 5.54
N TYR A 2 5.91 -24.07 5.76
CA TYR A 2 7.05 -24.56 4.95
C TYR A 2 6.80 -24.67 3.44
N PHE A 3 5.63 -25.18 3.02
CA PHE A 3 5.27 -25.24 1.60
C PHE A 3 5.31 -23.85 0.94
N TRP A 4 4.74 -22.83 1.58
CA TRP A 4 4.70 -21.47 1.04
C TRP A 4 6.07 -20.79 1.07
N ILE A 5 6.92 -21.09 2.07
CA ILE A 5 8.32 -20.65 2.08
C ILE A 5 9.07 -21.26 0.90
N PHE A 6 8.96 -22.57 0.72
CA PHE A 6 9.59 -23.27 -0.40
C PHE A 6 9.13 -22.71 -1.74
N LEU A 7 7.82 -22.50 -1.89
CA LEU A 7 7.23 -21.93 -3.09
C LEU A 7 7.66 -20.47 -3.32
N LEU A 8 7.84 -19.68 -2.26
CA LEU A 8 8.40 -18.32 -2.35
C LEU A 8 9.87 -18.36 -2.80
N ILE A 9 10.70 -19.19 -2.19
CA ILE A 9 12.14 -19.32 -2.53
C ILE A 9 12.32 -19.80 -3.97
N THR A 10 11.62 -20.87 -4.36
CA THR A 10 11.66 -21.37 -5.74
C THR A 10 11.21 -20.30 -6.72
N ARG A 11 10.13 -19.56 -6.40
CA ARG A 11 9.66 -18.47 -7.28
C ARG A 11 10.67 -17.32 -7.37
N LEU A 12 11.33 -16.97 -6.27
CA LEU A 12 12.39 -15.96 -6.25
C LEU A 12 13.59 -16.38 -7.09
N ALA A 13 13.98 -17.66 -7.05
CA ALA A 13 15.06 -18.21 -7.88
C ALA A 13 14.73 -18.16 -9.39
N MET A 14 13.45 -18.28 -9.76
CA MET A 14 13.00 -18.16 -11.15
C MET A 14 12.85 -16.70 -11.62
N CYS A 15 12.87 -15.74 -10.71
CA CYS A 15 12.69 -14.33 -11.06
C CYS A 15 13.95 -13.74 -11.67
N ARG A 16 13.79 -12.75 -12.55
CA ARG A 16 14.94 -12.00 -13.05
C ARG A 16 15.59 -11.25 -11.89
N ARG A 17 16.92 -11.06 -11.96
CA ARG A 17 17.69 -10.30 -10.98
C ARG A 17 17.02 -8.98 -10.55
N ILE A 18 16.50 -8.21 -11.50
CA ILE A 18 15.85 -6.92 -11.23
C ILE A 18 14.51 -7.11 -10.50
N GLU A 19 13.73 -8.13 -10.85
CA GLU A 19 12.45 -8.44 -10.20
C GLU A 19 12.67 -8.88 -8.75
N LEU A 20 13.66 -9.75 -8.52
CA LEU A 20 14.11 -10.17 -7.20
C LEU A 20 14.51 -8.96 -6.36
N GLY A 21 15.39 -8.11 -6.89
CA GLY A 21 15.86 -6.93 -6.17
C GLY A 21 14.72 -5.98 -5.77
N ILE A 22 13.77 -5.71 -6.68
CA ILE A 22 12.64 -4.81 -6.38
C ILE A 22 11.71 -5.42 -5.35
N PHE A 23 11.42 -6.72 -5.46
CA PHE A 23 10.60 -7.42 -4.49
C PHE A 23 11.24 -7.38 -3.10
N LEU A 24 12.56 -7.58 -3.01
CA LEU A 24 13.32 -7.47 -1.77
C LEU A 24 13.32 -6.05 -1.18
N LEU A 25 13.39 -5.00 -2.02
CA LEU A 25 13.20 -3.61 -1.56
C LEU A 25 11.79 -3.39 -0.99
N PHE A 26 10.74 -3.90 -1.64
CA PHE A 26 9.36 -3.81 -1.12
C PHE A 26 9.12 -4.63 0.15
N LEU A 27 9.81 -5.77 0.30
CA LEU A 27 9.82 -6.54 1.54
C LEU A 27 10.51 -5.77 2.68
N GLY A 28 11.73 -5.30 2.41
CA GLY A 28 12.58 -4.62 3.38
C GLY A 28 12.10 -3.23 3.82
N SER A 29 11.36 -2.52 2.96
CA SER A 29 10.78 -1.21 3.25
C SER A 29 9.53 -1.23 4.14
N SER A 30 9.19 -2.41 4.70
CA SER A 30 8.24 -2.64 5.79
C SER A 30 6.74 -2.40 5.49
N LEU A 31 6.20 -3.33 4.69
CA LEU A 31 4.89 -3.95 4.98
C LEU A 31 5.03 -5.34 5.65
N TRP A 32 6.23 -5.95 5.60
CA TRP A 32 6.44 -7.40 5.83
C TRP A 32 7.36 -7.75 7.00
N GLY A 33 8.05 -6.77 7.59
CA GLY A 33 8.87 -6.99 8.80
C GLY A 33 8.09 -7.48 10.01
N ARG A 34 6.79 -7.18 10.06
CA ARG A 34 5.88 -7.66 11.10
C ARG A 34 5.42 -9.09 10.91
N LEU A 35 5.85 -9.78 9.84
CA LEU A 35 5.55 -11.19 9.67
C LEU A 35 6.06 -12.00 10.86
N PHE A 36 7.13 -11.57 11.54
CA PHE A 36 7.69 -12.29 12.68
C PHE A 36 7.64 -11.42 13.93
N ALA A 37 6.97 -11.93 14.97
CA ALA A 37 6.67 -11.20 16.20
C ALA A 37 7.87 -10.94 17.12
N SER A 38 9.08 -11.38 16.79
CA SER A 38 10.26 -11.08 17.60
C SER A 38 11.06 -9.93 16.99
N LYS A 39 11.47 -8.97 17.83
CA LYS A 39 12.38 -7.87 17.47
C LYS A 39 13.67 -8.39 16.82
N GLU A 40 14.10 -9.60 17.19
CA GLU A 40 15.28 -10.29 16.65
C GLU A 40 15.09 -10.75 15.20
N LEU A 41 13.90 -11.25 14.84
CA LEU A 41 13.60 -11.69 13.48
C LEU A 41 13.29 -10.52 12.54
N VAL A 42 12.90 -9.36 13.06
CA VAL A 42 12.76 -8.13 12.25
C VAL A 42 14.05 -7.85 11.49
N LEU A 43 15.22 -7.97 12.14
CA LEU A 43 16.52 -7.76 11.49
C LEU A 43 16.72 -8.66 10.26
N ILE A 44 16.39 -9.95 10.41
CA ILE A 44 16.55 -10.95 9.35
C ILE A 44 15.57 -10.74 8.21
N PHE A 45 14.34 -10.29 8.49
CA PHE A 45 13.28 -10.20 7.48
C PHE A 45 13.02 -8.79 6.94
N THR A 46 13.64 -7.76 7.50
CA THR A 46 13.61 -6.39 6.91
C THR A 46 14.96 -5.95 6.42
N ILE A 47 15.99 -6.00 7.27
CA ILE A 47 17.29 -5.37 6.97
C ILE A 47 18.04 -6.20 5.93
N ILE A 48 18.11 -7.52 6.10
CA ILE A 48 18.82 -8.39 5.15
C ILE A 48 18.20 -8.31 3.74
N PRO A 49 16.86 -8.49 3.55
CA PRO A 49 16.23 -8.28 2.24
C PRO A 49 16.51 -6.90 1.67
N LEU A 50 16.46 -5.85 2.49
CA LEU A 50 16.74 -4.50 2.03
C LEU A 50 18.17 -4.36 1.47
N LEU A 51 19.17 -4.79 2.24
CA LEU A 51 20.59 -4.72 1.85
C LEU A 51 20.88 -5.58 0.62
N VAL A 52 20.35 -6.80 0.57
CA VAL A 52 20.48 -7.69 -0.59
C VAL A 52 19.80 -7.08 -1.81
N GLY A 53 18.60 -6.51 -1.66
CA GLY A 53 17.88 -5.80 -2.71
C GLY A 53 18.67 -4.61 -3.26
N MET A 54 19.25 -3.79 -2.38
CA MET A 54 20.13 -2.68 -2.76
C MET A 54 21.38 -3.16 -3.50
N PHE A 55 22.04 -4.22 -3.02
CA PHE A 55 23.22 -4.78 -3.66
C PHE A 55 22.92 -5.35 -5.05
N ILE A 56 21.80 -6.06 -5.18
CA ILE A 56 21.32 -6.63 -6.45
C ILE A 56 21.03 -5.51 -7.45
N LEU A 57 20.40 -4.42 -7.01
CA LEU A 57 19.98 -3.30 -7.85
C LEU A 57 20.98 -2.14 -7.93
N ARG A 58 22.22 -2.30 -7.45
CA ARG A 58 23.19 -1.19 -7.34
C ARG A 58 23.38 -0.39 -8.64
N LYS A 59 23.38 -1.05 -9.80
CA LYS A 59 23.55 -0.39 -11.11
C LYS A 59 22.31 0.43 -11.47
N GLU A 60 21.13 -0.13 -11.23
CA GLU A 60 19.84 0.50 -11.43
C GLU A 60 19.64 1.67 -10.47
N ILE A 61 20.04 1.54 -9.20
CA ILE A 61 19.97 2.61 -8.19
C ILE A 61 20.85 3.79 -8.63
N LEU A 62 22.11 3.55 -8.98
CA LEU A 62 23.01 4.61 -9.47
C LEU A 62 22.43 5.33 -10.69
N LYS A 63 21.89 4.56 -11.64
CA LYS A 63 21.21 5.13 -12.82
C LYS A 63 20.05 6.03 -12.42
N ILE A 64 19.16 5.55 -11.55
CA ILE A 64 17.98 6.32 -11.11
C ILE A 64 18.38 7.60 -10.38
N LEU A 65 19.40 7.56 -9.51
CA LEU A 65 19.91 8.73 -8.79
C LEU A 65 20.39 9.82 -9.75
N VAL A 66 21.09 9.44 -10.82
CA VAL A 66 21.60 10.38 -11.83
C VAL A 66 20.49 11.01 -12.65
N PHE A 67 19.51 10.21 -13.11
CA PHE A 67 18.47 10.69 -14.03
C PHE A 67 17.27 11.34 -13.35
N ASN A 68 17.02 11.08 -12.07
CA ASN A 68 15.83 11.56 -11.36
C ASN A 68 16.17 12.59 -10.27
N LYS A 69 17.22 13.39 -10.46
CA LYS A 69 17.65 14.45 -9.52
C LYS A 69 16.49 15.30 -9.01
N ARG A 70 15.52 15.66 -9.88
CA ARG A 70 14.35 16.43 -9.48
C ARG A 70 13.43 15.69 -8.51
N SER A 71 13.20 14.38 -8.68
CA SER A 71 12.41 13.61 -7.70
C SER A 71 13.10 13.54 -6.34
N PHE A 72 14.41 13.29 -6.33
CA PHE A 72 15.18 13.26 -5.09
C PHE A 72 15.23 14.63 -4.41
N LEU A 73 15.49 15.71 -5.15
CA LEU A 73 15.50 17.07 -4.62
C LEU A 73 14.19 17.42 -3.91
N PHE A 74 13.06 17.26 -4.60
CA PHE A 74 11.75 17.58 -4.02
C PHE A 74 11.41 16.68 -2.84
N PHE A 75 11.80 15.40 -2.87
CA PHE A 75 11.62 14.53 -1.72
C PHE A 75 12.51 14.96 -0.54
N SER A 76 13.77 15.32 -0.78
CA SER A 76 14.70 15.82 0.25
C SER A 76 14.22 17.12 0.89
N ILE A 77 13.58 18.02 0.12
CA ILE A 77 12.93 19.23 0.67
C ILE A 77 11.80 18.85 1.65
N LEU A 78 10.97 17.87 1.29
CA LEU A 78 9.91 17.38 2.19
C LEU A 78 10.49 16.73 3.44
N ILE A 79 11.53 15.90 3.30
CA ILE A 79 12.24 15.31 4.44
C ILE A 79 12.80 16.39 5.36
N LEU A 80 13.47 17.40 4.80
CA LEU A 80 14.00 18.52 5.58
C LEU A 80 12.89 19.24 6.35
N TYR A 81 11.76 19.50 5.70
CA TYR A 81 10.61 20.11 6.34
C TYR A 81 10.06 19.26 7.50
N PHE A 82 9.89 17.95 7.30
CA PHE A 82 9.47 17.05 8.38
C PHE A 82 10.48 16.99 9.52
N THR A 83 11.78 17.03 9.23
CA THR A 83 12.83 17.09 10.25
C THR A 83 12.76 18.39 11.05
N ILE A 84 12.56 19.54 10.39
CA ILE A 84 12.37 20.83 11.08
C ILE A 84 11.15 20.75 12.01
N MET A 85 10.01 20.27 11.51
CA MET A 85 8.79 20.13 12.31
C MET A 85 8.89 19.08 13.42
N PHE A 86 9.75 18.07 13.26
CA PHE A 86 10.11 17.14 14.33
C PHE A 86 10.96 17.82 15.42
N LEU A 87 11.96 18.61 15.04
CA LEU A 87 12.81 19.33 15.99
C LEU A 87 12.03 20.39 16.78
N LEU A 88 11.04 21.05 16.14
CA LEU A 88 10.15 22.01 16.78
C LEU A 88 9.00 21.35 17.56
N GLY A 89 8.79 20.05 17.39
CA GLY A 89 7.68 19.30 17.99
C GLY A 89 8.02 18.62 19.32
N PRO A 90 7.16 17.70 19.81
CA PRO A 90 7.28 17.12 21.15
C PRO A 90 8.42 16.10 21.31
N GLN A 91 8.97 15.57 20.22
CA GLN A 91 10.10 14.62 20.22
C GLN A 91 9.91 13.39 21.14
N ASN A 92 8.66 12.97 21.36
CA ASN A 92 8.34 11.75 22.09
C ASN A 92 8.87 10.49 21.36
N GLU A 93 8.83 9.33 22.01
CA GLU A 93 9.35 8.08 21.42
C GLU A 93 8.68 7.72 20.09
N TYR A 94 7.37 7.99 19.98
CA TYR A 94 6.62 7.76 18.75
C TYR A 94 7.12 8.65 17.60
N ALA A 95 7.31 9.94 17.83
CA ALA A 95 7.83 10.90 16.86
C ALA A 95 9.23 10.51 16.37
N LYS A 96 10.11 10.08 17.29
CA LYS A 96 11.46 9.56 16.97
C LYS A 96 11.40 8.34 16.06
N GLU A 97 10.56 7.36 16.37
CA GLU A 97 10.39 6.17 15.55
C GLU A 97 9.77 6.52 14.17
N LYS A 98 8.79 7.43 14.17
CA LYS A 98 8.08 7.89 12.99
C LYS A 98 8.98 8.62 12.00
N ILE A 99 9.84 9.55 12.44
CA ILE A 99 10.75 10.28 11.54
C ILE A 99 11.80 9.35 10.93
N LEU A 100 12.33 8.40 11.72
CA LEU A 100 13.28 7.39 11.22
C LEU A 100 12.62 6.50 10.16
N LYS A 101 11.40 6.00 10.45
CA LYS A 101 10.60 5.23 9.48
C LYS A 101 10.34 6.06 8.23
N LEU A 102 9.96 7.32 8.37
CA LEU A 102 9.67 8.20 7.24
C LEU A 102 10.90 8.39 6.35
N PHE A 103 12.09 8.60 6.92
CA PHE A 103 13.34 8.75 6.17
C PHE A 103 13.69 7.46 5.40
N VAL A 104 13.80 6.33 6.12
CA VAL A 104 14.24 5.05 5.53
C VAL A 104 13.23 4.56 4.51
N ARG A 105 11.94 4.52 4.86
CA ARG A 105 10.88 4.12 3.93
C ARG A 105 10.82 5.09 2.77
N GLY A 106 10.81 6.38 3.05
CA GLY A 106 10.77 7.45 2.07
C GLY A 106 11.69 7.22 0.87
N TYR A 107 13.00 7.14 1.12
CA TYR A 107 13.97 6.97 0.03
C TYR A 107 13.91 5.59 -0.61
N VAL A 108 13.70 4.52 0.17
CA VAL A 108 13.64 3.16 -0.39
C VAL A 108 12.45 3.01 -1.33
N TRP A 109 11.26 3.50 -0.94
CA TRP A 109 10.06 3.44 -1.76
C TRP A 109 10.19 4.31 -3.02
N LEU A 110 10.78 5.52 -2.90
CA LEU A 110 11.05 6.38 -4.05
C LEU A 110 11.97 5.69 -5.07
N VAL A 111 13.09 5.13 -4.60
CA VAL A 111 14.04 4.38 -5.45
C VAL A 111 13.35 3.18 -6.11
N ALA A 112 12.65 2.36 -5.32
CA ALA A 112 11.99 1.16 -5.83
C ALA A 112 10.96 1.47 -6.92
N PHE A 113 10.13 2.51 -6.74
CA PHE A 113 9.15 2.89 -7.76
C PHE A 113 9.77 3.57 -8.98
N LEU A 114 10.82 4.35 -8.83
CA LEU A 114 11.53 4.91 -9.99
C LEU A 114 12.16 3.80 -10.84
N ILE A 115 12.79 2.79 -10.22
CA ILE A 115 13.29 1.59 -10.92
C ILE A 115 12.12 0.87 -11.61
N TYR A 116 11.01 0.66 -10.89
CA TYR A 116 9.81 0.01 -11.44
C TYR A 116 9.25 0.73 -12.67
N VAL A 117 9.19 2.05 -12.62
CA VAL A 117 8.66 2.88 -13.70
C VAL A 117 9.59 2.92 -14.90
N GLN A 118 10.91 2.91 -14.69
CA GLN A 118 11.93 3.15 -15.75
C GLN A 118 12.61 1.88 -16.26
N THR A 119 12.15 0.69 -15.89
CA THR A 119 12.79 -0.56 -16.33
C THR A 119 11.83 -1.47 -17.09
N TYR A 120 12.16 -1.81 -18.34
CA TYR A 120 11.32 -2.67 -19.20
C TYR A 120 11.32 -4.15 -18.77
N ARG A 121 12.39 -4.61 -18.11
CA ARG A 121 12.64 -6.04 -17.83
C ARG A 121 11.74 -6.62 -16.73
N ILE A 122 10.95 -5.80 -16.05
CA ILE A 122 10.13 -6.19 -14.92
C ILE A 122 8.79 -6.73 -15.39
N SER A 123 8.49 -7.98 -15.04
CA SER A 123 7.18 -8.59 -15.23
C SER A 123 6.24 -8.28 -14.06
N ASN A 124 5.18 -7.51 -14.33
CA ASN A 124 4.13 -7.23 -13.35
C ASN A 124 3.46 -8.49 -12.81
N ARG A 125 3.39 -9.55 -13.62
CA ARG A 125 2.82 -10.84 -13.19
C ARG A 125 3.70 -11.56 -12.20
N ASN A 126 5.02 -11.49 -12.38
CA ASN A 126 5.93 -12.14 -11.44
C ASN A 126 5.81 -11.46 -10.08
N LEU A 127 5.78 -10.13 -10.04
CA LEU A 127 5.52 -9.38 -8.82
C LEU A 127 4.16 -9.74 -8.20
N ALA A 128 3.09 -9.79 -9.01
CA ALA A 128 1.77 -10.19 -8.53
C ALA A 128 1.76 -11.59 -7.89
N ILE A 129 2.43 -12.57 -8.52
CA ILE A 129 2.57 -13.93 -8.00
C ILE A 129 3.38 -13.93 -6.69
N LEU A 130 4.48 -13.17 -6.62
CA LEU A 130 5.25 -13.08 -5.38
C LEU A 130 4.44 -12.50 -4.22
N PHE A 131 3.64 -11.46 -4.47
CA PHE A 131 2.78 -10.87 -3.43
C PHE A 131 1.63 -11.79 -2.99
N ILE A 132 1.04 -12.59 -3.90
CA ILE A 132 0.00 -13.56 -3.48
C ILE A 132 0.59 -14.72 -2.69
N ILE A 133 1.77 -15.20 -3.06
CA ILE A 133 2.50 -16.24 -2.30
C ILE A 133 2.83 -15.72 -0.91
N LEU A 134 3.26 -14.45 -0.81
CA LEU A 134 3.53 -13.82 0.47
C LEU A 134 2.27 -13.69 1.34
N ALA A 135 1.10 -13.46 0.73
CA ALA A 135 -0.17 -13.38 1.45
C ALA A 135 -0.57 -14.74 2.03
N LEU A 136 -0.38 -15.80 1.23
CA LEU A 136 -0.62 -17.18 1.62
C LEU A 136 0.38 -17.66 2.67
N PHE A 137 1.63 -17.23 2.55
CA PHE A 137 2.64 -17.44 3.57
C PHE A 137 2.21 -16.80 4.90
N TYR A 138 1.79 -15.53 4.87
CA TYR A 138 1.34 -14.82 6.07
C TYR A 138 0.13 -15.49 6.74
N LEU A 139 -0.86 -15.86 5.94
CA LEU A 139 -2.02 -16.60 6.43
C LEU A 139 -1.57 -17.94 7.04
N SER A 140 -0.76 -18.72 6.31
CA SER A 140 -0.30 -20.03 6.78
C SER A 140 0.58 -19.96 8.04
N GLN A 141 1.37 -18.91 8.19
CA GLN A 141 2.10 -18.64 9.41
C GLN A 141 1.15 -18.39 10.57
N SER A 142 0.07 -17.62 10.34
CA SER A 142 -0.94 -17.33 11.35
C SER A 142 -1.64 -18.60 11.85
N TYR A 143 -1.92 -19.54 10.93
CA TYR A 143 -2.47 -20.85 11.26
C TYR A 143 -1.52 -21.69 12.13
N GLN A 144 -0.22 -21.70 11.82
CA GLN A 144 0.73 -22.62 12.45
C GLN A 144 1.32 -22.08 13.75
N LEU A 145 1.63 -20.79 13.81
CA LEU A 145 2.27 -20.18 14.99
C LEU A 145 1.26 -19.71 16.04
N TYR A 146 0.09 -19.25 15.61
CA TYR A 146 -0.90 -18.62 16.51
C TYR A 146 -2.21 -19.40 16.60
N GLY A 147 -2.28 -20.60 15.98
CA GLY A 147 -3.47 -21.46 16.05
C GLY A 147 -4.72 -20.87 15.40
N VAL A 148 -4.57 -19.85 14.53
CA VAL A 148 -5.70 -19.18 13.88
C VAL A 148 -6.38 -20.16 12.92
N ARG A 149 -7.57 -20.64 13.29
CA ARG A 149 -8.34 -21.61 12.51
C ARG A 149 -9.79 -21.18 12.37
N PRO A 150 -10.43 -21.45 11.22
CA PRO A 150 -11.85 -21.22 11.05
C PRO A 150 -12.64 -22.21 11.90
N ALA A 151 -13.74 -21.78 12.48
CA ALA A 151 -14.62 -22.67 13.25
C ALA A 151 -15.39 -23.65 12.33
N TYR A 152 -15.70 -23.22 11.11
CA TYR A 152 -16.42 -24.00 10.11
C TYR A 152 -16.06 -23.58 8.68
N LEU A 153 -16.42 -24.42 7.70
CA LEU A 153 -16.28 -24.11 6.27
C LEU A 153 -17.18 -22.94 5.90
N GLY A 154 -16.61 -21.74 5.73
CA GLY A 154 -17.35 -20.51 5.47
C GLY A 154 -17.22 -19.45 6.56
N ASP A 155 -16.49 -19.73 7.65
CA ASP A 155 -16.11 -18.69 8.61
C ASP A 155 -15.06 -17.80 7.96
N ILE A 156 -15.52 -16.73 7.31
CA ILE A 156 -14.67 -15.73 6.66
C ILE A 156 -14.11 -14.75 7.70
N SER A 157 -14.71 -14.68 8.89
CA SER A 157 -14.35 -13.71 9.93
C SER A 157 -13.24 -14.20 10.86
N PHE A 158 -12.92 -15.50 10.85
CA PHE A 158 -11.97 -16.14 11.77
C PHE A 158 -10.66 -15.36 11.94
N PHE A 159 -10.03 -14.95 10.84
CA PHE A 159 -8.73 -14.30 10.89
C PHE A 159 -8.78 -12.96 11.62
N ARG A 160 -9.87 -12.20 11.41
CA ARG A 160 -10.08 -10.92 12.09
C ARG A 160 -10.44 -11.11 13.56
N ASN A 161 -11.32 -12.06 13.87
CA ASN A 161 -11.72 -12.34 15.25
C ASN A 161 -10.51 -12.77 16.09
N PHE A 162 -9.68 -13.67 15.57
CA PHE A 162 -8.44 -14.08 16.22
C PHE A 162 -7.43 -12.94 16.34
N SER A 163 -7.30 -12.10 15.31
CA SER A 163 -6.44 -10.92 15.35
C SER A 163 -6.85 -9.96 16.47
N ASP A 164 -8.15 -9.78 16.70
CA ASP A 164 -8.67 -8.92 17.78
C ASP A 164 -8.45 -9.55 19.16
N ILE A 165 -8.60 -10.88 19.29
CA ILE A 165 -8.31 -11.61 20.55
C ILE A 165 -6.83 -11.53 20.90
N ILE A 166 -5.95 -11.84 19.95
CA ILE A 166 -4.49 -11.79 20.10
C ILE A 166 -4.04 -10.35 20.39
N GLY A 167 -4.63 -9.35 19.72
CA GLY A 167 -4.34 -7.95 19.96
C GLY A 167 -4.69 -7.46 21.36
N ARG A 168 -5.69 -8.06 22.03
CA ARG A 168 -6.04 -7.76 23.43
C ARG A 168 -5.18 -8.49 24.44
N THR A 169 -4.62 -9.65 24.07
CA THR A 169 -3.88 -10.52 25.00
C THR A 169 -2.38 -10.24 25.01
N PHE A 170 -1.80 -9.78 23.90
CA PHE A 170 -0.37 -9.47 23.81
C PHE A 170 -0.14 -7.95 23.85
N THR A 171 0.39 -7.44 24.96
CA THR A 171 0.85 -6.05 25.10
C THR A 171 2.17 -5.87 24.32
N GLY A 172 2.09 -5.37 23.08
CA GLY A 172 3.29 -5.17 22.25
C GLY A 172 3.05 -4.88 20.77
N GLY A 173 1.81 -4.62 20.36
CA GLY A 173 1.44 -4.42 18.96
C GLY A 173 0.79 -5.66 18.36
N SER A 174 -0.10 -5.45 17.40
CA SER A 174 -0.89 -6.53 16.78
C SER A 174 0.04 -7.47 15.99
N ILE A 175 0.40 -8.60 16.61
CA ILE A 175 1.19 -9.68 16.01
C ILE A 175 0.57 -10.12 14.67
N LEU A 176 -0.75 -10.17 14.64
CA LEU A 176 -1.55 -10.35 13.43
C LEU A 176 -2.15 -9.01 13.02
N ASN A 177 -1.99 -8.67 11.76
CA ASN A 177 -2.47 -7.44 11.17
C ASN A 177 -3.36 -7.78 9.97
N THR A 178 -4.65 -7.57 10.14
CA THR A 178 -5.67 -7.78 9.10
C THR A 178 -5.43 -6.94 7.84
N HIS A 179 -4.95 -5.70 7.99
CA HIS A 179 -4.62 -4.82 6.87
C HIS A 179 -3.46 -5.37 6.04
N THR A 180 -2.48 -6.00 6.67
CA THR A 180 -1.34 -6.62 6.00
C THR A 180 -1.82 -7.69 5.00
N LEU A 181 -2.66 -8.65 5.45
CA LEU A 181 -3.23 -9.68 4.57
C LEU A 181 -4.06 -9.08 3.41
N ALA A 182 -4.90 -8.09 3.72
CA ALA A 182 -5.78 -7.45 2.76
C ALA A 182 -5.02 -6.73 1.64
N TYR A 183 -4.05 -5.88 2.01
CA TYR A 183 -3.33 -5.02 1.06
C TYR A 183 -2.27 -5.78 0.26
N LEU A 184 -1.81 -6.97 0.70
CA LEU A 184 -1.06 -7.86 -0.19
C LEU A 184 -1.89 -8.36 -1.34
N SER A 185 -3.03 -8.94 -1.00
CA SER A 185 -3.91 -9.57 -1.98
C SER A 185 -4.41 -8.52 -2.95
N LEU A 186 -4.73 -7.31 -2.45
CA LEU A 186 -5.09 -6.17 -3.29
C LEU A 186 -3.90 -5.65 -4.11
N GLY A 187 -2.70 -5.58 -3.54
CA GLY A 187 -1.47 -5.22 -4.26
C GLY A 187 -1.14 -6.20 -5.38
N ALA A 188 -1.23 -7.49 -5.11
CA ALA A 188 -1.07 -8.58 -6.07
C ALA A 188 -2.05 -8.44 -7.23
N LEU A 189 -3.34 -8.23 -6.93
CA LEU A 189 -4.37 -7.95 -7.94
C LEU A 189 -4.06 -6.69 -8.74
N THR A 190 -3.58 -5.63 -8.10
CA THR A 190 -3.23 -4.36 -8.75
C THR A 190 -2.06 -4.51 -9.72
N PHE A 191 -1.00 -5.23 -9.33
CA PHE A 191 0.12 -5.55 -10.22
C PHE A 191 -0.35 -6.41 -11.40
N TRP A 192 -1.21 -7.41 -11.14
CA TRP A 192 -1.76 -8.26 -12.19
C TRP A 192 -2.58 -7.45 -13.21
N LEU A 193 -3.50 -6.60 -12.72
CA LEU A 193 -4.35 -5.73 -13.55
C LEU A 193 -3.55 -4.64 -14.26
N SER A 194 -2.40 -4.24 -13.73
CA SER A 194 -1.51 -3.27 -14.37
C SER A 194 -0.83 -3.84 -15.61
N ASP A 195 -0.72 -5.16 -15.75
CA ASP A 195 -0.09 -5.79 -16.91
C ASP A 195 -0.83 -5.49 -18.24
N LYS A 196 -0.05 -5.25 -19.30
CA LYS A 196 -0.57 -4.96 -20.65
C LYS A 196 -1.30 -6.17 -21.24
N ARG A 197 -0.85 -7.38 -20.90
CA ARG A 197 -1.25 -8.64 -21.54
C ARG A 197 -2.43 -9.32 -20.84
N PHE A 198 -3.08 -8.62 -19.92
CA PHE A 198 -4.14 -9.12 -19.05
C PHE A 198 -5.36 -9.73 -19.78
N LEU A 199 -5.77 -9.17 -20.93
CA LEU A 199 -7.01 -9.56 -21.63
C LEU A 199 -6.82 -10.61 -22.75
N TYR A 200 -5.64 -11.23 -22.88
CA TYR A 200 -5.48 -12.27 -23.90
C TYR A 200 -6.36 -13.48 -23.59
N LYS A 201 -7.11 -13.97 -24.61
CA LYS A 201 -8.09 -15.06 -24.47
C LYS A 201 -7.51 -16.28 -23.73
N LYS A 202 -6.26 -16.66 -24.02
CA LYS A 202 -5.55 -17.81 -23.40
C LYS A 202 -5.32 -17.68 -21.88
N GLN A 203 -5.55 -16.51 -21.28
CA GLN A 203 -5.18 -16.23 -19.89
C GLN A 203 -6.37 -15.85 -19.00
N LYS A 204 -7.58 -15.89 -19.55
CA LYS A 204 -8.80 -15.58 -18.81
C LYS A 204 -9.02 -16.54 -17.63
N GLY A 205 -8.79 -17.85 -17.82
CA GLY A 205 -8.93 -18.84 -16.76
C GLY A 205 -7.96 -18.59 -15.60
N PHE A 206 -6.69 -18.34 -15.91
CA PHE A 206 -5.69 -18.00 -14.89
C PHE A 206 -6.04 -16.71 -14.15
N PHE A 207 -6.56 -15.70 -14.86
CA PHE A 207 -7.04 -14.49 -14.20
C PHE A 207 -8.19 -14.77 -13.23
N ILE A 208 -9.20 -15.53 -13.65
CA ILE A 208 -10.36 -15.85 -12.79
C ILE A 208 -9.87 -16.54 -11.52
N LEU A 209 -8.99 -17.54 -11.64
CA LEU A 209 -8.39 -18.22 -10.50
C LEU A 209 -7.62 -17.25 -9.59
N PHE A 210 -6.78 -16.39 -10.18
CA PHE A 210 -5.99 -15.41 -9.44
C PHE A 210 -6.86 -14.37 -8.73
N PHE A 211 -7.93 -13.93 -9.39
CA PHE A 211 -8.91 -12.99 -8.84
C PHE A 211 -9.66 -13.63 -7.68
N LEU A 212 -10.19 -14.85 -7.85
CA LEU A 212 -10.89 -15.58 -6.79
C LEU A 212 -9.99 -15.80 -5.58
N LEU A 213 -8.73 -16.17 -5.80
CA LEU A 213 -7.74 -16.33 -4.73
C LEU A 213 -7.42 -15.01 -4.02
N SER A 214 -7.20 -13.93 -4.76
CA SER A 214 -6.94 -12.61 -4.16
C SER A 214 -8.16 -12.10 -3.40
N PHE A 215 -9.34 -12.31 -3.97
CA PHE A 215 -10.61 -11.88 -3.40
C PHE A 215 -10.95 -12.65 -2.12
N SER A 216 -10.74 -13.97 -2.09
CA SER A 216 -10.97 -14.79 -0.89
C SER A 216 -10.04 -14.37 0.26
N LEU A 217 -8.77 -14.07 -0.01
CA LEU A 217 -7.86 -13.56 1.03
C LEU A 217 -8.26 -12.16 1.54
N ILE A 218 -8.79 -11.30 0.67
CA ILE A 218 -9.34 -9.99 1.08
C ILE A 218 -10.57 -10.20 1.96
N LEU A 219 -11.47 -11.13 1.60
CA LEU A 219 -12.62 -11.47 2.42
C LEU A 219 -12.19 -11.98 3.80
N ILE A 220 -11.27 -12.95 3.85
CA ILE A 220 -10.74 -13.52 5.09
C ILE A 220 -10.13 -12.44 5.99
N SER A 221 -9.48 -11.42 5.41
CA SER A 221 -8.91 -10.33 6.20
C SER A 221 -9.95 -9.52 6.98
N GLY A 222 -11.22 -9.53 6.57
CA GLY A 222 -12.28 -8.72 7.16
C GLY A 222 -12.07 -7.20 6.99
N VAL A 223 -11.17 -6.76 6.09
CA VAL A 223 -10.88 -5.35 5.84
C VAL A 223 -11.78 -4.83 4.71
N ARG A 224 -12.91 -4.23 5.10
CA ARG A 224 -13.94 -3.69 4.18
C ARG A 224 -13.38 -2.74 3.11
N GLN A 225 -12.36 -1.98 3.46
CA GLN A 225 -11.76 -0.97 2.58
C GLN A 225 -11.01 -1.60 1.42
N ALA A 226 -10.41 -2.77 1.64
CA ALA A 226 -9.77 -3.51 0.57
C ALA A 226 -10.79 -4.03 -0.44
N LEU A 227 -12.03 -4.36 -0.02
CA LEU A 227 -13.14 -4.69 -0.92
C LEU A 227 -13.53 -3.49 -1.79
N VAL A 228 -13.67 -2.30 -1.19
CA VAL A 228 -13.88 -1.06 -1.94
C VAL A 228 -12.70 -0.81 -2.91
N GLY A 229 -11.48 -1.10 -2.47
CA GLY A 229 -10.27 -1.06 -3.28
C GLY A 229 -10.33 -1.95 -4.53
N VAL A 230 -10.83 -3.18 -4.40
CA VAL A 230 -11.02 -4.09 -5.55
C VAL A 230 -11.93 -3.44 -6.59
N VAL A 231 -13.06 -2.88 -6.16
CA VAL A 231 -14.05 -2.26 -7.04
C VAL A 231 -13.47 -1.05 -7.76
N ILE A 232 -12.79 -0.17 -7.02
CA ILE A 232 -12.15 1.02 -7.59
C ILE A 232 -11.06 0.64 -8.59
N ILE A 233 -10.18 -0.30 -8.26
CA ILE A 233 -9.08 -0.71 -9.15
C ILE A 233 -9.61 -1.38 -10.42
N LEU A 234 -10.66 -2.21 -10.32
CA LEU A 234 -11.32 -2.80 -11.48
C LEU A 234 -12.00 -1.73 -12.35
N ALA A 235 -12.73 -0.79 -11.74
CA ALA A 235 -13.39 0.30 -12.44
C ALA A 235 -12.37 1.19 -13.18
N LEU A 236 -11.29 1.58 -12.50
CA LEU A 236 -10.20 2.33 -13.10
C LEU A 236 -9.55 1.56 -14.24
N ARG A 237 -9.29 0.25 -14.09
CA ARG A 237 -8.71 -0.55 -15.16
C ARG A 237 -9.62 -0.61 -16.39
N LEU A 238 -10.93 -0.70 -16.22
CA LEU A 238 -11.89 -0.67 -17.32
C LEU A 238 -11.91 0.71 -18.01
N PHE A 239 -11.80 1.81 -17.25
CA PHE A 239 -11.67 3.17 -17.77
C PHE A 239 -10.39 3.36 -18.61
N LEU A 240 -9.27 2.77 -18.18
CA LEU A 240 -7.98 2.91 -18.86
C LEU A 240 -7.91 2.21 -20.22
N ASN A 241 -8.74 1.20 -20.45
CA ASN A 241 -8.75 0.42 -21.69
C ASN A 241 -9.64 1.02 -22.79
N LYS A 242 -10.62 1.87 -22.45
CA LYS A 242 -11.51 2.50 -23.45
C LYS A 242 -11.06 3.93 -23.75
N LYS A 243 -10.98 4.29 -25.04
CA LYS A 243 -10.82 5.69 -25.46
C LYS A 243 -12.04 6.54 -25.07
N LYS A 244 -13.21 5.92 -24.93
CA LYS A 244 -14.49 6.54 -24.53
C LYS A 244 -14.80 6.32 -23.06
N ILE A 245 -15.54 7.27 -22.47
CA ILE A 245 -16.15 7.23 -21.13
C ILE A 245 -16.91 5.90 -20.97
N ILE A 246 -16.91 5.36 -19.74
CA ILE A 246 -17.58 4.10 -19.39
C ILE A 246 -19.03 4.16 -19.89
N SER A 247 -19.40 3.27 -20.81
CA SER A 247 -20.80 3.10 -21.22
C SER A 247 -21.62 2.70 -20.00
N PHE A 248 -22.82 3.26 -19.81
CA PHE A 248 -23.72 2.97 -18.69
C PHE A 248 -23.82 1.47 -18.37
N ARG A 249 -23.86 0.61 -19.39
CA ARG A 249 -23.82 -0.86 -19.26
C ARG A 249 -22.65 -1.39 -18.41
N ASN A 250 -21.44 -0.88 -18.62
CA ASN A 250 -20.24 -1.31 -17.88
C ASN A 250 -20.25 -0.80 -16.43
N PHE A 251 -20.81 0.39 -16.20
CA PHE A 251 -21.01 0.94 -14.86
C PHE A 251 -22.05 0.12 -14.10
N PHE A 252 -23.16 -0.21 -14.76
CA PHE A 252 -24.19 -1.10 -14.22
C PHE A 252 -23.64 -2.50 -13.93
N THR A 253 -22.79 -3.07 -14.79
CA THR A 253 -22.13 -4.36 -14.49
C THR A 253 -21.22 -4.26 -13.27
N LEU A 254 -20.44 -3.18 -13.11
CA LEU A 254 -19.64 -2.93 -11.91
C LEU A 254 -20.50 -2.79 -10.65
N PHE A 255 -21.63 -2.08 -10.77
CA PHE A 255 -22.59 -1.90 -9.68
C PHE A 255 -23.24 -3.22 -9.27
N VAL A 256 -23.66 -4.05 -10.24
CA VAL A 256 -24.21 -5.38 -9.97
C VAL A 256 -23.16 -6.29 -9.35
N ILE A 257 -21.90 -6.26 -9.82
CA ILE A 257 -20.80 -6.99 -9.18
C ILE A 257 -20.62 -6.48 -7.74
N PHE A 258 -20.59 -5.17 -7.52
CA PHE A 258 -20.45 -4.58 -6.19
C PHE A 258 -21.59 -5.00 -5.25
N TYR A 259 -22.83 -4.92 -5.72
CA TYR A 259 -24.01 -5.37 -5.00
C TYR A 259 -23.91 -6.86 -4.68
N MET A 260 -23.60 -7.72 -5.66
CA MET A 260 -23.35 -9.15 -5.44
C MET A 260 -22.25 -9.41 -4.42
N LEU A 261 -21.13 -8.68 -4.47
CA LEU A 261 -20.06 -8.84 -3.49
C LEU A 261 -20.52 -8.46 -2.07
N ILE A 262 -21.30 -7.40 -1.92
CA ILE A 262 -21.90 -7.01 -0.64
C ILE A 262 -22.92 -8.05 -0.18
N SER A 263 -23.79 -8.52 -1.07
CA SER A 263 -24.81 -9.52 -0.78
C SER A 263 -24.21 -10.85 -0.35
N VAL A 264 -23.13 -11.30 -1.01
CA VAL A 264 -22.38 -12.49 -0.62
C VAL A 264 -21.77 -12.29 0.76
N VAL A 265 -21.15 -11.14 1.04
CA VAL A 265 -20.63 -10.83 2.38
C VAL A 265 -21.74 -10.85 3.43
N SER A 266 -22.92 -10.30 3.14
CA SER A 266 -24.07 -10.31 4.06
C SER A 266 -24.67 -11.70 4.28
N PHE A 267 -24.59 -12.59 3.28
CA PHE A 267 -25.12 -13.96 3.37
C PHE A 267 -24.31 -14.84 4.33
N PHE A 268 -23.02 -14.57 4.49
CA PHE A 268 -22.13 -15.32 5.40
C PHE A 268 -22.22 -14.91 6.87
N SER A 269 -23.34 -14.30 7.30
CA SER A 269 -23.87 -14.31 8.68
C SER A 269 -22.80 -14.32 9.78
N SER A 270 -22.00 -13.26 9.87
CA SER A 270 -21.15 -13.04 11.05
C SER A 270 -21.84 -12.08 12.00
N GLU A 271 -21.75 -12.33 13.30
CA GLU A 271 -22.14 -11.44 14.41
C GLU A 271 -21.63 -9.98 14.21
N TYR A 272 -20.59 -9.82 13.38
CA TYR A 272 -20.00 -8.55 12.98
C TYR A 272 -20.86 -7.72 12.00
N LEU A 273 -21.60 -8.35 11.09
CA LEU A 273 -22.57 -7.67 10.22
C LEU A 273 -23.79 -7.22 11.01
N GLU A 274 -24.23 -8.05 11.95
CA GLU A 274 -25.34 -7.75 12.85
C GLU A 274 -25.01 -6.54 13.74
N LYS A 275 -23.81 -6.47 14.33
CA LYS A 275 -23.30 -5.28 15.07
C LYS A 275 -23.14 -4.02 14.21
N THR A 276 -23.06 -4.15 12.89
CA THR A 276 -22.88 -3.02 11.96
C THR A 276 -24.19 -2.51 11.39
N LEU A 277 -25.16 -3.42 11.20
CA LEU A 277 -26.50 -3.14 10.70
C LEU A 277 -27.48 -2.80 11.82
N SER A 278 -27.16 -3.14 13.07
CA SER A 278 -27.98 -2.76 14.22
C SER A 278 -28.07 -1.24 14.37
N GLN A 279 -29.30 -0.73 14.37
CA GLN A 279 -29.62 0.69 14.44
C GLN A 279 -29.11 1.40 15.71
N GLN A 280 -28.70 0.64 16.73
CA GLN A 280 -28.31 1.15 18.05
C GLN A 280 -26.88 1.72 18.13
N ASN A 281 -25.99 1.42 17.17
CA ASN A 281 -24.62 1.95 17.17
C ASN A 281 -24.49 3.23 16.33
N THR A 282 -23.92 4.31 16.86
CA THR A 282 -23.54 5.52 16.11
C THR A 282 -22.54 5.20 14.98
N VAL A 283 -22.50 6.01 13.92
CA VAL A 283 -21.55 5.81 12.79
C VAL A 283 -20.09 5.70 13.26
N GLU A 284 -19.73 6.41 14.33
CA GLU A 284 -18.42 6.36 14.97
C GLU A 284 -18.13 5.02 15.66
N THR A 285 -19.09 4.46 16.40
CA THR A 285 -18.96 3.12 17.01
C THR A 285 -18.98 2.02 15.96
N ARG A 286 -19.76 2.16 14.87
CA ARG A 286 -19.77 1.22 13.72
C ARG A 286 -18.47 1.21 12.94
N LEU A 287 -17.77 2.34 12.88
CA LEU A 287 -16.47 2.46 12.20
C LEU A 287 -15.28 2.25 13.14
N ASN A 288 -15.52 2.15 14.46
CA ASN A 288 -14.52 2.24 15.52
C ASN A 288 -13.58 3.45 15.33
N ARG A 289 -14.16 4.59 14.93
CA ARG A 289 -13.44 5.80 14.52
C ARG A 289 -13.97 6.99 15.26
N ASP A 290 -13.02 7.73 15.78
CA ASP A 290 -13.24 9.00 16.42
C ASP A 290 -12.90 10.08 15.38
N PHE A 291 -13.93 10.72 14.84
CA PHE A 291 -13.75 11.84 13.92
C PHE A 291 -13.69 13.17 14.64
N VAL A 292 -14.14 13.24 15.89
CA VAL A 292 -14.18 14.46 16.69
C VAL A 292 -12.80 14.83 17.24
N THR A 293 -12.07 13.85 17.78
CA THR A 293 -10.74 14.11 18.37
C THR A 293 -9.74 14.71 17.39
N PRO A 294 -9.61 14.26 16.12
CA PRO A 294 -8.74 14.93 15.15
C PRO A 294 -9.05 16.42 14.98
N PHE A 295 -10.32 16.81 14.92
CA PHE A 295 -10.68 18.23 14.83
C PHE A 295 -10.39 18.99 16.12
N ARG A 296 -10.50 18.36 17.30
CA ARG A 296 -10.10 18.95 18.57
C ARG A 296 -8.60 19.17 18.64
N VAL A 297 -7.79 18.20 18.21
CA VAL A 297 -6.33 18.33 18.16
C VAL A 297 -5.92 19.43 17.18
N LEU A 298 -6.54 19.48 16.00
CA LEU A 298 -6.31 20.55 15.03
C LEU A 298 -6.67 21.94 15.59
N ALA A 299 -7.68 22.04 16.46
CA ALA A 299 -8.09 23.30 17.06
C ALA A 299 -7.09 23.85 18.11
N ILE A 300 -6.15 23.02 18.60
CA ILE A 300 -5.11 23.45 19.55
C ILE A 300 -4.16 24.45 18.89
N ASP A 301 -3.63 24.10 17.71
CA ASP A 301 -2.86 25.00 16.87
C ASP A 301 -3.20 24.71 15.39
N PRO A 302 -4.13 25.45 14.77
CA PRO A 302 -4.51 25.23 13.39
C PRO A 302 -3.43 25.68 12.39
N VAL A 303 -2.47 26.51 12.81
CA VAL A 303 -1.48 27.12 11.91
C VAL A 303 -0.28 26.20 11.74
N PHE A 304 0.33 25.78 12.85
CA PHE A 304 1.53 24.95 12.86
C PHE A 304 1.29 23.51 13.30
N GLY A 305 0.11 23.20 13.83
CA GLY A 305 -0.20 21.88 14.38
C GLY A 305 0.51 21.61 15.70
N VAL A 306 0.22 20.45 16.28
CA VAL A 306 0.80 20.03 17.58
C VAL A 306 2.24 19.47 17.46
N GLY A 307 2.89 19.64 16.31
CA GLY A 307 4.23 19.13 16.02
C GLY A 307 4.24 17.71 15.44
N PHE A 308 5.30 17.38 14.69
CA PHE A 308 5.42 16.09 14.01
C PHE A 308 5.45 14.92 15.00
N GLY A 309 4.51 13.98 14.84
CA GLY A 309 4.32 12.86 15.78
C GLY A 309 3.71 13.25 17.13
N GLY A 310 3.16 14.45 17.28
CA GLY A 310 2.55 14.93 18.53
C GLY A 310 1.09 14.51 18.73
N TYR A 311 0.43 13.96 17.72
CA TYR A 311 -0.97 13.51 17.84
C TYR A 311 -1.26 12.59 19.06
N PRO A 312 -0.42 11.59 19.41
CA PRO A 312 -0.68 10.71 20.55
C PRO A 312 -0.68 11.44 21.90
N ASP A 313 -0.05 12.61 22.03
CA ASP A 313 0.00 13.35 23.30
C ASP A 313 -1.37 13.97 23.63
N TYR A 314 -2.25 14.11 22.63
CA TYR A 314 -3.57 14.73 22.74
C TYR A 314 -4.73 13.76 22.42
N ALA A 315 -4.42 12.50 22.10
CA ALA A 315 -5.40 11.50 21.70
C ALA A 315 -5.02 10.11 22.20
N ASN A 316 -6.02 9.28 22.52
CA ASN A 316 -5.80 7.88 22.93
C ASN A 316 -5.38 6.94 21.77
N LYS A 317 -4.81 7.50 20.69
CA LYS A 317 -4.42 6.79 19.46
C LYS A 317 -3.18 7.45 18.87
N ASN A 318 -2.37 6.67 18.16
CA ASN A 318 -1.13 7.18 17.58
C ASN A 318 -1.33 8.17 16.42
N TYR A 319 -2.44 8.07 15.68
CA TYR A 319 -2.73 8.92 14.51
C TYR A 319 -4.24 8.94 14.16
N PRO A 320 -4.75 9.97 13.46
CA PRO A 320 -6.19 10.15 13.16
C PRO A 320 -6.73 9.25 12.02
N HIS A 321 -6.00 8.20 11.62
CA HIS A 321 -6.37 7.26 10.55
C HIS A 321 -6.72 7.88 9.19
N ASN A 322 -6.36 9.13 8.93
CA ASN A 322 -6.50 9.81 7.65
C ASN A 322 -5.28 10.70 7.41
N LEU A 323 -4.56 10.46 6.31
CA LEU A 323 -3.32 11.18 6.01
C LEU A 323 -3.47 12.71 6.00
N PHE A 324 -4.58 13.24 5.48
CA PHE A 324 -4.78 14.69 5.41
C PHE A 324 -5.07 15.28 6.78
N LEU A 325 -5.91 14.61 7.58
CA LEU A 325 -6.16 15.03 8.97
C LEU A 325 -4.89 14.94 9.80
N GLU A 326 -4.06 13.91 9.59
CA GLU A 326 -2.79 13.77 10.29
C GLU A 326 -1.81 14.90 9.96
N ILE A 327 -1.67 15.24 8.68
CA ILE A 327 -0.86 16.38 8.24
C ILE A 327 -1.39 17.67 8.87
N LEU A 328 -2.71 17.88 8.88
CA LEU A 328 -3.31 19.08 9.47
C LEU A 328 -3.11 19.12 10.99
N CYS A 329 -3.33 18.02 11.71
CA CYS A 329 -3.17 17.98 13.17
C CYS A 329 -1.70 18.20 13.57
N GLU A 330 -0.75 17.56 12.89
CA GLU A 330 0.66 17.57 13.30
C GLU A 330 1.47 18.73 12.71
N LEU A 331 1.07 19.27 11.55
CA LEU A 331 1.85 20.26 10.80
C LEU A 331 1.04 21.53 10.47
N GLY A 332 -0.23 21.56 10.86
CA GLY A 332 -1.14 22.68 10.62
C GLY A 332 -1.41 22.94 9.14
N ILE A 333 -2.11 24.05 8.87
CA ILE A 333 -2.37 24.50 7.50
C ILE A 333 -1.07 24.87 6.77
N VAL A 334 -0.06 25.37 7.50
CA VAL A 334 1.24 25.73 6.91
C VAL A 334 1.93 24.50 6.32
N GLY A 335 1.97 23.38 7.05
CA GLY A 335 2.54 22.14 6.55
C GLY A 335 1.76 21.52 5.41
N PHE A 336 0.42 21.59 5.49
CA PHE A 336 -0.42 21.14 4.40
C PHE A 336 -0.14 21.93 3.10
N ILE A 337 -0.08 23.26 3.17
CA ILE A 337 0.22 24.13 2.03
C ILE A 337 1.65 23.89 1.53
N PHE A 338 2.63 23.73 2.42
CA PHE A 338 4.02 23.48 2.03
C PHE A 338 4.16 22.20 1.21
N ILE A 339 3.54 21.09 1.66
CA ILE A 339 3.55 19.82 0.93
C ILE A 339 2.87 19.98 -0.43
N LEU A 340 1.72 20.65 -0.47
CA LEU A 340 0.99 20.91 -1.71
C LEU A 340 1.82 21.74 -2.69
N LEU A 341 2.47 22.81 -2.21
CA LEU A 341 3.33 23.67 -3.01
C LEU A 341 4.54 22.90 -3.55
N CYS A 342 5.21 22.08 -2.72
CA CYS A 342 6.29 21.21 -3.17
C CYS A 342 5.85 20.29 -4.30
N LEU A 343 4.67 19.68 -4.18
CA LEU A 343 4.11 18.84 -5.24
C LEU A 343 3.78 19.67 -6.50
N LEU A 344 3.11 20.82 -6.37
CA LEU A 344 2.78 21.68 -7.51
C LEU A 344 4.03 22.15 -8.27
N LEU A 345 5.07 22.58 -7.55
CA LEU A 345 6.36 22.98 -8.12
C LEU A 345 7.10 21.80 -8.75
N PHE A 346 7.01 20.59 -8.18
CA PHE A 346 7.48 19.39 -8.85
C PHE A 346 6.75 19.20 -10.19
N TRP A 347 5.43 19.38 -10.22
CA TRP A 347 4.62 19.21 -11.43
C TRP A 347 4.70 20.38 -12.41
N PHE A 348 5.27 21.51 -12.02
CA PHE A 348 5.45 22.66 -12.89
C PHE A 348 6.30 22.29 -14.13
N GLY A 349 5.75 22.57 -15.32
CA GLY A 349 6.34 22.18 -16.62
C GLY A 349 6.10 20.72 -17.05
N ARG A 350 5.35 19.93 -16.27
CA ARG A 350 4.97 18.53 -16.59
C ARG A 350 3.52 18.34 -17.03
N TYR A 351 2.83 19.43 -17.41
CA TYR A 351 1.41 19.44 -17.80
C TYR A 351 1.03 18.45 -18.94
N LYS A 352 2.00 18.03 -19.76
CA LYS A 352 1.77 17.02 -20.83
C LYS A 352 1.66 15.58 -20.31
N ILE A 353 2.03 15.31 -19.06
CA ILE A 353 1.92 13.98 -18.46
C ILE A 353 0.45 13.70 -18.11
N LYS A 354 -0.18 12.80 -18.86
CA LYS A 354 -1.54 12.33 -18.56
C LYS A 354 -1.50 11.34 -17.39
N LEU A 355 -1.50 11.85 -16.15
CA LEU A 355 -1.47 11.11 -14.89
C LEU A 355 -2.22 9.76 -14.94
N ILE A 356 -3.52 9.81 -15.22
CA ILE A 356 -4.40 8.64 -15.24
C ILE A 356 -3.91 7.58 -16.24
N ARG A 357 -3.47 8.01 -17.43
CA ARG A 357 -3.04 7.11 -18.52
C ARG A 357 -1.53 6.89 -18.56
N TYR A 358 -0.79 7.36 -17.56
CA TYR A 358 0.66 7.22 -17.52
C TYR A 358 1.04 5.74 -17.44
N LYS A 359 1.89 5.33 -18.38
CA LYS A 359 2.44 3.97 -18.44
C LYS A 359 3.91 4.03 -18.08
N SER A 360 4.33 3.18 -17.18
CA SER A 360 5.75 2.85 -17.01
C SER A 360 6.30 2.18 -18.28
N ILE A 361 7.62 2.03 -18.31
CA ILE A 361 8.32 1.38 -19.42
C ILE A 361 7.91 -0.10 -19.55
N ASN A 362 7.79 -0.82 -18.43
CA ASN A 362 7.25 -2.19 -18.43
C ASN A 362 5.76 -2.25 -18.82
N GLY A 363 5.08 -1.10 -18.91
CA GLY A 363 3.70 -0.99 -19.36
C GLY A 363 2.63 -1.03 -18.29
N ALA A 364 3.02 -1.03 -17.03
CA ALA A 364 2.11 -0.86 -15.91
C ALA A 364 1.44 0.51 -15.94
N TYR A 365 0.19 0.57 -15.48
CA TYR A 365 -0.48 1.84 -15.21
C TYR A 365 -0.18 2.27 -13.79
N LEU A 366 0.70 3.26 -13.61
CA LEU A 366 1.11 3.73 -12.29
C LEU A 366 -0.07 4.27 -11.47
N PHE A 367 -1.09 4.81 -12.14
CA PHE A 367 -2.29 5.33 -11.49
C PHE A 367 -3.09 4.26 -10.72
N LEU A 368 -3.03 2.99 -11.12
CA LEU A 368 -3.67 1.90 -10.38
C LEU A 368 -2.97 1.67 -9.03
N LEU A 369 -1.63 1.74 -9.01
CA LEU A 369 -0.85 1.67 -7.79
C LEU A 369 -1.09 2.92 -6.92
N PHE A 370 -1.15 4.11 -7.52
CA PHE A 370 -1.52 5.32 -6.79
C PHE A 370 -2.89 5.18 -6.11
N ALA A 371 -3.92 4.72 -6.82
CA ALA A 371 -5.25 4.53 -6.26
C ALA A 371 -5.27 3.53 -5.09
N LEU A 372 -4.52 2.42 -5.20
CA LEU A 372 -4.34 1.45 -4.11
C LEU A 372 -3.84 2.12 -2.83
N PHE A 373 -2.75 2.88 -2.93
CA PHE A 373 -2.14 3.51 -1.76
C PHE A 373 -2.91 4.71 -1.26
N PHE A 374 -3.62 5.42 -2.14
CA PHE A 374 -4.53 6.50 -1.74
C PHE A 374 -5.68 5.97 -0.87
N ILE A 375 -6.33 4.87 -1.29
CA ILE A 375 -7.41 4.26 -0.51
C ILE A 375 -6.89 3.79 0.86
N ARG A 376 -5.67 3.22 0.89
CA ARG A 376 -5.01 2.84 2.14
C ARG A 376 -4.76 4.06 3.03
N SER A 377 -4.20 5.13 2.50
CA SER A 377 -3.77 6.29 3.29
C SER A 377 -4.91 7.12 3.86
N MET A 378 -6.10 7.04 3.27
CA MET A 378 -7.30 7.69 3.82
C MET A 378 -7.80 7.01 5.09
N ILE A 379 -7.21 5.85 5.43
CA ILE A 379 -7.86 4.96 6.38
C ILE A 379 -6.92 4.20 7.35
N SER A 380 -5.69 3.91 6.94
CA SER A 380 -4.77 3.09 7.72
C SER A 380 -3.33 3.52 7.50
N GLY A 381 -2.52 3.37 8.53
CA GLY A 381 -1.12 3.81 8.55
C GLY A 381 -0.99 5.28 8.91
N ASP A 382 0.09 5.61 9.59
CA ASP A 382 0.52 6.99 9.82
C ASP A 382 1.21 7.57 8.56
N LEU A 383 1.63 8.82 8.65
CA LEU A 383 2.36 9.55 7.61
C LEU A 383 3.62 8.80 7.17
N ALA A 384 4.34 8.12 8.07
CA ALA A 384 5.54 7.36 7.74
C ALA A 384 5.23 6.08 6.94
N GLU A 385 4.08 5.43 7.17
CA GLU A 385 3.62 4.32 6.33
C GLU A 385 3.07 4.78 4.97
N ASN A 386 2.48 5.98 4.94
CA ASN A 386 1.76 6.52 3.79
C ASN A 386 2.60 7.50 2.95
N ILE A 387 3.87 7.75 3.32
CA ILE A 387 4.86 8.51 2.54
C ILE A 387 4.99 8.01 1.09
N ILE A 388 4.66 6.73 0.89
CA ILE A 388 4.58 6.09 -0.41
C ILE A 388 3.67 6.82 -1.41
N LEU A 389 2.58 7.45 -0.95
CA LEU A 389 1.67 8.19 -1.80
C LEU A 389 2.38 9.39 -2.45
N ILE A 390 3.14 10.14 -1.64
CA ILE A 390 3.97 11.25 -2.08
C ILE A 390 5.06 10.73 -3.04
N ASN A 391 5.73 9.63 -2.70
CA ASN A 391 6.74 9.02 -3.57
C ASN A 391 6.19 8.64 -4.95
N LEU A 392 4.99 8.08 -5.01
CA LEU A 392 4.35 7.73 -6.29
C LEU A 392 4.07 8.96 -7.14
N LEU A 393 3.64 10.07 -6.53
CA LEU A 393 3.47 11.35 -7.25
C LEU A 393 4.80 11.85 -7.83
N LEU A 394 5.90 11.69 -7.08
CA LEU A 394 7.25 12.05 -7.54
C LEU A 394 7.82 11.07 -8.59
N CYS A 395 7.15 9.95 -8.87
CA CYS A 395 7.58 8.97 -9.89
C CYS A 395 6.98 9.24 -11.28
N PHE A 396 5.98 10.10 -11.40
CA PHE A 396 5.41 10.47 -12.69
C PHE A 396 6.33 11.45 -13.44
N ASN A 397 7.39 10.90 -14.02
CA ASN A 397 8.39 11.64 -14.78
C ASN A 397 8.26 11.39 -16.28
N LYS A 398 8.82 12.29 -17.10
CA LYS A 398 9.05 11.96 -18.51
C LYS A 398 10.01 10.78 -18.56
N ILE A 399 9.58 9.70 -19.19
CA ILE A 399 10.43 8.53 -19.44
C ILE A 399 11.63 8.98 -20.28
N HIS A 400 12.84 8.62 -19.85
CA HIS A 400 14.05 9.09 -20.50
C HIS A 400 14.20 8.45 -21.91
N PRO A 401 14.59 9.21 -22.96
CA PRO A 401 14.71 8.69 -24.33
C PRO A 401 15.69 7.52 -24.48
N LEU A 402 16.75 7.48 -23.68
CA LEU A 402 17.71 6.36 -23.69
C LEU A 402 17.07 5.05 -23.22
N ASP A 403 16.08 5.10 -22.33
CA ASP A 403 15.35 3.89 -21.93
C ASP A 403 14.45 3.38 -23.06
N VAL A 404 13.99 4.28 -23.94
CA VAL A 404 13.21 3.93 -25.14
C VAL A 404 14.11 3.35 -26.24
N LYS A 405 15.34 3.86 -26.42
CA LYS A 405 16.32 3.30 -27.39
C LYS A 405 16.67 1.83 -27.09
N TYR A 406 16.76 1.43 -25.81
CA TYR A 406 16.98 0.03 -25.45
C TYR A 406 15.78 -0.87 -25.78
N ILE A 407 14.55 -0.36 -25.73
CA ILE A 407 13.35 -1.14 -26.09
C ILE A 407 13.34 -1.44 -27.59
N ASN A 408 13.73 -0.47 -28.43
CA ASN A 408 13.74 -0.62 -29.88
C ASN A 408 14.86 -1.55 -30.40
N LYS A 409 15.91 -1.82 -29.60
CA LYS A 409 16.95 -2.80 -29.93
C LYS A 409 16.65 -4.24 -29.48
N THR A 410 15.62 -4.43 -28.64
CA THR A 410 15.27 -5.75 -28.06
C THR A 410 13.88 -6.25 -28.45
N ARG A 411 13.22 -5.53 -29.36
CA ARG A 411 12.12 -6.06 -30.19
C ARG A 411 12.73 -6.52 -31.49
#